data_AF-A0A378AZV0-F1
#
_entry.id   AF-A0A378AZV0-F1
#
_cell.length_a   1.000
_cell.length_b   1.000
_cell.length_c   1.000
_cell.angle_alpha   90.00
_cell.angle_beta   90.00
_cell.angle_gamma   90.00
#
_symmetry.space_group_name_H-M   'P 1'
#
loop_
_entity.id
_entity.type
_entity.pdbx_description
1 polymer ?
#
loop_
_entity_poly.entity_id
_entity_poly.type
_entity_poly.pdbx_seq_one_letter_code
_entity_poly.pdbx_strand_id
1 'polypeptide(L)'
;MAALAVQHTLSEPQLLDAITSDMRRFVNQSLLREPAGAFRHAGALSTRTLDALAGRGRIPDAAVMTVTDSAVVQSPGPLWELLPAQLRQPAAVLADGDDLLYVIRNGESLHQVRAVPGQNVAGYELQLPDGGAELTPASLQSLAELPLLEGALNGL
;
A
#
# COMPACT_ATOMS: atom_id res chain seq x y z
N MET A 1 2.62 18.28 12.15
CA MET A 1 1.25 18.83 12.07
C MET A 1 0.56 18.56 10.73
N ALA A 2 1.28 18.37 9.61
CA ALA A 2 0.67 18.05 8.31
C ALA A 2 0.10 16.61 8.19
N ALA A 3 0.73 15.62 8.82
CA ALA A 3 0.28 14.21 8.76
C ALA A 3 -1.11 13.97 9.39
N LEU A 4 -1.42 14.69 10.47
CA LEU A 4 -2.75 14.64 11.12
C LEU A 4 -3.85 15.25 10.24
N ALA A 5 -3.53 16.32 9.51
CA ALA A 5 -4.48 16.95 8.58
C ALA A 5 -4.78 16.03 7.38
N VAL A 6 -3.75 15.39 6.82
CA VAL A 6 -3.91 14.44 5.71
C VAL A 6 -4.70 13.20 6.14
N GLN A 7 -4.46 12.66 7.35
CA GLN A 7 -5.26 11.54 7.86
C GLN A 7 -6.72 11.91 8.13
N HIS A 8 -6.99 13.11 8.64
CA HIS A 8 -8.37 13.57 8.85
C HIS A 8 -9.12 13.74 7.53
N THR A 9 -8.47 14.27 6.49
CA THR A 9 -9.06 14.40 5.15
C THR A 9 -9.27 13.05 4.47
N LEU A 10 -8.35 12.09 4.67
CA LEU A 10 -8.47 10.72 4.13
C LEU A 10 -9.48 9.84 4.90
N SER A 11 -10.02 10.31 6.02
CA SER A 11 -10.99 9.56 6.83
C SER A 11 -12.43 9.66 6.31
N GLU A 12 -12.70 10.58 5.38
CA GLU A 12 -14.03 10.82 4.81
C GLU A 12 -14.41 9.72 3.80
N PRO A 13 -15.56 9.04 3.96
CA PRO A 13 -16.01 8.00 3.04
C PRO A 13 -16.13 8.48 1.58
N GLN A 14 -16.54 9.73 1.37
CA GLN A 14 -16.67 10.34 0.05
C GLN A 14 -15.32 10.53 -0.65
N LEU A 15 -14.26 10.79 0.12
CA LEU A 15 -12.91 10.89 -0.41
C LEU A 15 -12.36 9.51 -0.77
N LEU A 16 -12.67 8.49 0.05
CA LEU A 16 -12.29 7.12 -0.27
C LEU A 16 -12.93 6.66 -1.58
N ASP A 17 -14.23 6.90 -1.75
CA ASP A 17 -14.94 6.56 -2.99
C ASP A 17 -14.35 7.32 -4.20
N ALA A 18 -13.99 8.59 -4.02
CA ALA A 18 -13.34 9.38 -5.06
C ALA A 18 -11.94 8.85 -5.43
N ILE A 19 -11.12 8.48 -4.44
CA ILE A 19 -9.79 7.89 -4.64
C ILE A 19 -9.90 6.52 -5.29
N THR A 20 -10.83 5.67 -4.86
CA THR A 20 -11.09 4.35 -5.47
C THR A 20 -11.55 4.49 -6.93
N SER A 21 -12.42 5.47 -7.22
CA SER A 21 -12.87 5.76 -8.59
C SER A 21 -11.73 6.30 -9.46
N ASP A 22 -10.91 7.23 -8.95
CA ASP A 22 -9.74 7.75 -9.65
C ASP A 22 -8.70 6.64 -9.90
N MET A 23 -8.46 5.79 -8.92
CA MET A 23 -7.55 4.64 -9.04
C MET A 23 -8.04 3.67 -10.12
N ARG A 24 -9.33 3.31 -10.13
CA ARG A 24 -9.91 2.49 -11.20
C ARG A 24 -9.72 3.12 -12.58
N ARG A 25 -9.93 4.44 -12.69
CA ARG A 25 -9.72 5.16 -13.95
C ARG A 25 -8.25 5.14 -14.37
N PHE A 26 -7.35 5.35 -13.42
CA PHE A 26 -5.91 5.31 -13.63
C PHE A 26 -5.44 3.94 -14.10
N VAL A 27 -5.84 2.87 -13.42
CA VAL A 27 -5.52 1.48 -13.82
C VAL A 27 -5.95 1.21 -15.26
N ASN A 28 -7.21 1.53 -15.58
CA ASN A 28 -7.73 1.37 -16.94
C ASN A 28 -6.95 2.18 -17.99
N GLN A 29 -6.49 3.39 -17.65
CA GLN A 29 -5.72 4.23 -18.57
C GLN A 29 -4.29 3.73 -18.74
N SER A 30 -3.64 3.28 -17.66
CA SER A 30 -2.27 2.76 -17.67
C SER A 30 -2.16 1.48 -18.51
N LEU A 31 -3.20 0.64 -18.54
CA LEU A 31 -3.23 -0.56 -19.38
C LEU A 31 -3.43 -0.27 -20.88
N LEU A 32 -3.81 0.95 -21.25
CA LEU A 32 -4.07 1.35 -22.65
C LEU A 32 -2.87 2.06 -23.30
N ARG A 33 -1.80 2.34 -22.56
CA ARG A 33 -0.67 3.17 -23.01
C ARG A 33 0.65 2.63 -22.46
N GLU A 34 1.77 3.02 -23.07
CA GLU A 34 3.09 2.75 -22.50
C GLU A 34 3.30 3.58 -21.22
N PRO A 35 3.93 3.02 -20.17
CA PRO A 35 4.25 3.76 -18.94
C PRO A 35 5.09 5.01 -19.24
N ALA A 36 4.61 6.16 -18.78
CA ALA A 36 5.29 7.46 -18.93
C ALA A 36 5.76 8.03 -17.57
N GLY A 37 5.67 7.24 -16.50
CA GLY A 37 6.00 7.69 -15.14
C GLY A 37 4.85 8.43 -14.46
N ALA A 38 3.61 8.21 -14.90
CA ALA A 38 2.44 8.74 -14.23
C ALA A 38 2.22 8.00 -12.91
N PHE A 39 1.80 8.73 -11.86
CA PHE A 39 1.47 8.13 -10.57
C PHE A 39 0.17 8.70 -9.99
N ARG A 40 -0.42 7.94 -9.06
CA ARG A 40 -1.57 8.35 -8.24
C ARG A 40 -1.35 8.01 -6.78
N HIS A 41 -1.86 8.85 -5.89
CA HIS A 41 -1.84 8.59 -4.45
C HIS A 41 -2.92 7.55 -4.12
N ALA A 42 -2.50 6.43 -3.53
CA ALA A 42 -3.40 5.36 -3.11
C ALA A 42 -3.71 5.42 -1.61
N GLY A 43 -2.90 6.11 -0.82
CA GLY A 43 -3.10 6.21 0.61
C GLY A 43 -1.95 6.92 1.32
N ALA A 44 -1.90 6.73 2.63
CA ALA A 44 -0.84 7.24 3.48
C ALA A 44 -0.56 6.25 4.62
N LEU A 45 0.66 6.28 5.15
CA LEU A 45 1.05 5.51 6.32
C LEU A 45 0.17 5.87 7.52
N SER A 46 -0.23 4.86 8.29
CA SER A 46 -0.95 5.05 9.55
C SER A 46 -0.03 5.71 10.58
N THR A 47 -0.60 6.41 11.57
CA THR A 47 0.17 6.98 12.69
C THR A 47 0.93 5.89 13.44
N ARG A 48 0.29 4.73 13.64
CA ARG A 48 0.93 3.57 14.28
C ARG A 48 2.17 3.10 13.50
N THR A 49 2.08 3.03 12.18
CA THR A 49 3.24 2.65 11.33
C THR A 49 4.34 3.72 11.42
N LEU A 50 3.98 5.00 11.38
CA LEU A 50 4.93 6.10 11.53
C LEU A 50 5.63 6.09 12.90
N ASP A 51 4.89 5.88 13.98
CA ASP A 51 5.43 5.80 15.35
C ASP A 51 6.36 4.58 15.50
N ALA A 52 5.98 3.44 14.92
CA ALA A 52 6.78 2.23 14.92
C ALA A 52 8.07 2.36 14.09
N LEU A 53 8.04 3.14 13.00
CA LEU A 53 9.23 3.51 12.23
C LEU A 53 10.12 4.48 13.02
N ALA A 54 9.52 5.51 13.62
CA ALA A 54 10.25 6.50 14.43
C ALA A 54 10.95 5.85 15.62
N GLY A 55 10.30 4.89 16.30
CA GLY A 55 10.90 4.09 17.36
C GLY A 55 12.10 3.24 16.93
N ARG A 56 12.23 2.98 15.62
CA ARG A 56 13.39 2.31 15.00
C ARG A 56 14.42 3.30 14.43
N GLY A 57 14.26 4.60 14.70
CA GLY A 57 15.13 5.66 14.19
C GLY A 57 14.90 6.00 12.71
N ARG A 58 13.76 5.58 12.13
CA ARG A 58 13.40 5.87 10.74
C ARG A 58 12.28 6.91 10.69
N ILE A 59 12.50 7.99 9.96
CA ILE A 59 11.49 9.03 9.74
C ILE A 59 11.37 9.19 8.22
N PRO A 60 10.28 8.70 7.61
CA PRO A 60 10.10 8.87 6.17
C PRO A 60 9.85 10.35 5.83
N ASP A 61 10.49 10.82 4.76
CA ASP A 61 10.34 12.20 4.27
C ASP A 61 8.91 12.49 3.79
N ALA A 62 8.22 11.46 3.28
CA ALA A 62 6.82 11.51 2.91
C ALA A 62 6.08 10.26 3.40
N ALA A 63 4.93 10.47 4.06
CA ALA A 63 4.06 9.40 4.53
C ALA A 63 3.02 8.97 3.49
N VAL A 64 3.15 9.41 2.23
CA VAL A 64 2.16 9.14 1.18
C VAL A 64 2.54 7.85 0.45
N MET A 65 1.55 7.08 0.01
CA MET A 65 1.71 5.87 -0.77
C MET A 65 1.18 6.10 -2.18
N THR A 66 1.95 5.69 -3.20
CA THR A 66 1.64 5.94 -4.61
C THR A 66 1.65 4.66 -5.44
N VAL A 67 0.80 4.63 -6.45
CA VAL A 67 0.80 3.60 -7.50
C VAL A 67 1.29 4.26 -8.79
N THR A 68 2.28 3.65 -9.42
CA THR A 68 2.82 4.09 -10.72
C THR A 68 2.17 3.32 -11.86
N ASP A 69 2.14 3.94 -13.04
CA ASP A 69 1.66 3.29 -14.27
C ASP A 69 2.50 2.06 -14.62
N SER A 70 3.80 2.13 -14.38
CA SER A 70 4.73 1.00 -14.51
C SER A 70 4.37 -0.18 -13.60
N ALA A 71 4.03 0.07 -12.32
CA ALA A 71 3.61 -0.99 -11.41
C ALA A 71 2.31 -1.66 -11.87
N VAL A 72 1.35 -0.87 -12.37
CA VAL A 72 0.09 -1.39 -12.93
C VAL A 72 0.34 -2.27 -14.16
N VAL A 73 1.20 -1.83 -15.08
CA VAL A 73 1.52 -2.58 -16.30
C VAL A 73 2.32 -3.85 -15.98
N GLN A 74 3.20 -3.82 -14.97
CA GLN A 74 3.96 -5.00 -14.54
C GLN A 74 3.07 -6.06 -13.88
N SER A 75 2.06 -5.64 -13.12
CA SER A 75 1.15 -6.55 -12.40
C SER A 75 -0.30 -6.20 -12.67
N PRO A 76 -0.81 -6.43 -13.89
CA PRO A 76 -2.18 -6.06 -14.25
C PRO A 76 -3.18 -6.89 -13.45
N GLY A 77 -4.21 -6.25 -12.91
CA GLY A 77 -5.26 -6.96 -12.18
C GLY A 77 -6.19 -6.05 -11.39
N PRO A 78 -7.32 -6.60 -10.88
CA PRO A 78 -8.34 -5.84 -10.18
C PRO A 78 -7.90 -5.39 -8.78
N LEU A 79 -6.81 -5.95 -8.25
CA LEU A 79 -6.32 -5.65 -6.90
C LEU A 79 -6.01 -4.16 -6.71
N TRP A 80 -5.45 -3.51 -7.74
CA TRP A 80 -5.15 -2.08 -7.73
C TRP A 80 -6.37 -1.19 -7.50
N GLU A 81 -7.54 -1.60 -8.01
CA GLU A 81 -8.75 -0.78 -7.95
C GLU A 81 -9.28 -0.63 -6.51
N LEU A 82 -9.17 -1.68 -5.71
CA LEU A 82 -9.66 -1.72 -4.33
C LEU A 82 -8.58 -1.40 -3.30
N LEU A 83 -7.33 -1.24 -3.77
CA LEU A 83 -6.16 -1.03 -2.94
C LEU A 83 -6.30 0.16 -1.97
N PRO A 84 -6.84 1.33 -2.36
CA PRO A 84 -7.00 2.44 -1.42
C PRO A 84 -7.86 2.10 -0.19
N ALA A 85 -8.94 1.36 -0.40
CA ALA A 85 -9.83 0.93 0.69
C ALA A 85 -9.14 -0.11 1.58
N GLN A 86 -8.39 -1.03 0.98
CA GLN A 86 -7.68 -2.08 1.67
C GLN A 86 -6.50 -1.56 2.50
N LEU A 87 -5.77 -0.56 1.99
CA LEU A 87 -4.64 0.07 2.70
C LEU A 87 -5.09 0.90 3.91
N ARG A 88 -6.35 1.32 3.98
CA ARG A 88 -6.90 2.00 5.16
C ARG A 88 -7.00 1.06 6.35
N GLN A 89 -7.29 -0.22 6.11
CA GLN A 89 -7.45 -1.26 7.14
C GLN A 89 -6.70 -2.53 6.72
N PRO A 90 -5.36 -2.49 6.71
CA PRO A 90 -4.57 -3.67 6.39
C PRO A 90 -4.74 -4.69 7.52
N ALA A 91 -4.66 -5.97 7.16
CA ALA A 91 -4.68 -7.07 8.12
C ALA A 91 -3.40 -7.07 8.97
N ALA A 92 -2.26 -6.77 8.34
CA ALA A 92 -0.99 -6.55 9.00
C ALA A 92 -0.07 -5.62 8.21
N VAL A 93 0.84 -4.95 8.91
CA VAL A 93 1.94 -4.19 8.32
C VAL A 93 3.24 -4.67 8.96
N LEU A 94 4.22 -5.00 8.14
CA LEU A 94 5.52 -5.54 8.56
C LEU A 94 6.64 -4.68 7.99
N ALA A 95 7.76 -4.62 8.70
CA ALA A 95 8.98 -3.98 8.21
C ALA A 95 9.89 -5.02 7.55
N ASP A 96 10.37 -4.72 6.34
CA ASP A 96 11.37 -5.51 5.62
C ASP A 96 12.52 -4.57 5.22
N GLY A 97 13.48 -4.38 6.12
CA GLY A 97 14.54 -3.38 5.94
C GLY A 97 14.00 -1.95 5.90
N ASP A 98 14.06 -1.33 4.71
CA ASP A 98 13.56 0.02 4.41
C ASP A 98 12.15 -0.02 3.81
N ASP A 99 11.72 -1.20 3.36
CA ASP A 99 10.43 -1.45 2.75
C ASP A 99 9.38 -1.76 3.83
N LEU A 100 8.12 -1.53 3.46
CA LEU A 100 6.97 -1.90 4.25
C LEU A 100 6.16 -2.95 3.49
N LEU A 101 5.79 -4.04 4.17
CA LEU A 101 4.94 -5.06 3.61
C LEU A 101 3.56 -4.96 4.23
N TYR A 102 2.57 -4.73 3.38
CA TYR A 102 1.17 -4.69 3.75
C TYR A 102 0.53 -6.02 3.37
N VAL A 103 -0.16 -6.63 4.34
CA VAL A 103 -1.06 -7.74 4.10
C VAL A 103 -2.47 -7.18 4.06
N ILE A 104 -3.11 -7.30 2.91
CA ILE A 104 -4.46 -6.79 2.66
C ILE A 104 -5.43 -7.93 2.41
N ARG A 105 -6.70 -7.70 2.69
CA ARG A 105 -7.78 -8.66 2.46
C ARG A 105 -8.60 -8.26 1.23
N ASN A 106 -8.79 -9.20 0.30
CA ASN A 106 -9.66 -9.03 -0.85
C ASN A 106 -10.67 -10.19 -0.91
N GLY A 107 -11.89 -9.94 -0.44
CA GLY A 107 -12.84 -11.02 -0.16
C GLY A 107 -12.30 -11.93 0.96
N GLU A 108 -12.20 -13.23 0.69
CA GLU A 108 -11.64 -14.21 1.63
C GLU A 108 -10.12 -14.38 1.50
N SER A 109 -9.53 -13.90 0.40
CA SER A 109 -8.10 -14.08 0.09
C SER A 109 -7.25 -12.96 0.71
N LEU A 110 -6.04 -13.33 1.12
CA LEU A 110 -5.00 -12.38 1.55
C LEU A 110 -4.01 -12.11 0.43
N HIS A 111 -3.58 -10.87 0.29
CA HIS A 111 -2.59 -10.47 -0.71
C HIS A 111 -1.51 -9.62 -0.07
N GLN A 112 -0.32 -9.67 -0.66
CA GLN A 112 0.80 -8.85 -0.26
C GLN A 112 0.92 -7.62 -1.16
N VAL A 113 1.20 -6.48 -0.54
CA VAL A 113 1.53 -5.24 -1.21
C VAL A 113 2.82 -4.73 -0.59
N ARG A 114 3.85 -4.52 -1.41
CA ARG A 114 5.12 -3.96 -0.96
C ARG A 114 5.13 -2.46 -1.21
N ALA A 115 5.47 -1.69 -0.21
CA ALA A 115 5.67 -0.25 -0.27
C ALA A 115 7.17 0.03 -0.14
N VAL A 116 7.78 0.40 -1.25
CA VAL A 116 9.22 0.71 -1.36
C VAL A 116 9.42 2.22 -1.23
N PRO A 117 10.44 2.72 -0.52
CA PRO A 117 10.75 4.14 -0.54
C PRO A 117 11.04 4.62 -1.97
N GLY A 118 10.17 5.48 -2.50
CA GLY A 118 10.34 6.11 -3.80
C GLY A 118 11.31 7.30 -3.74
N GLN A 119 11.77 7.76 -4.91
CA GLN A 119 12.61 8.95 -4.99
C GLN A 119 11.73 10.22 -5.03
N ASN A 120 11.82 11.07 -4.00
CA ASN A 120 11.13 12.37 -3.84
C ASN A 120 9.62 12.31 -3.47
N VAL A 121 8.87 13.35 -3.87
CA VAL A 121 7.49 13.74 -3.50
C VAL A 121 6.44 12.61 -3.64
N ALA A 122 6.76 11.54 -4.37
CA ALA A 122 5.91 10.36 -4.53
C ALA A 122 5.77 9.52 -3.25
N GLY A 123 6.68 9.68 -2.28
CA GLY A 123 6.66 8.89 -1.05
C GLY A 123 6.93 7.42 -1.30
N TYR A 124 6.14 6.52 -0.72
CA TYR A 124 6.29 5.08 -0.90
C TYR A 124 5.61 4.61 -2.19
N GLU A 125 6.36 3.97 -3.06
CA GLU A 125 5.84 3.36 -4.29
C GLU A 125 5.33 1.95 -4.00
N LEU A 126 4.09 1.69 -4.42
CA LEU A 126 3.40 0.43 -4.22
C LEU A 126 3.71 -0.55 -5.35
N GLN A 127 4.02 -1.77 -4.96
CA GLN A 127 4.30 -2.90 -5.82
C GLN A 127 3.47 -4.10 -5.37
N LEU A 128 3.10 -4.96 -6.31
CA LEU A 128 2.45 -6.23 -6.04
C LEU A 128 3.45 -7.36 -6.29
N PRO A 129 4.10 -7.89 -5.23
CA PRO A 129 4.91 -9.09 -5.35
C PRO A 129 4.11 -10.22 -6.00
N ASP A 130 4.79 -11.05 -6.79
CA ASP A 130 4.19 -12.20 -7.48
C ASP A 130 2.93 -11.84 -8.30
N GLY A 131 2.86 -10.61 -8.83
CA GLY A 131 1.72 -10.15 -9.61
C GLY A 131 0.46 -9.88 -8.79
N GLY A 132 0.55 -9.83 -7.46
CA GLY A 132 -0.60 -9.70 -6.56
C GLY A 132 -1.31 -11.02 -6.33
N ALA A 133 -0.61 -12.15 -6.50
CA ALA A 133 -1.12 -13.47 -6.18
C ALA A 133 -1.60 -13.55 -4.71
N GLU A 134 -2.51 -14.51 -4.47
CA GLU A 134 -2.93 -14.81 -3.11
C GLU A 134 -1.76 -15.36 -2.28
N LEU A 135 -1.68 -14.91 -1.04
CA LEU A 135 -0.67 -15.36 -0.09
C LEU A 135 -0.88 -16.83 0.27
N THR A 136 0.14 -17.63 0.01
CA THR A 136 0.15 -19.04 0.43
C THR A 136 0.48 -19.16 1.91
N PRO A 137 0.16 -20.31 2.56
CA PRO A 137 0.59 -20.57 3.94
C PRO A 137 2.11 -20.47 4.12
N ALA A 138 2.90 -20.86 3.12
CA ALA A 138 4.36 -20.74 3.15
C ALA A 138 4.79 -19.26 3.12
N SER A 139 4.17 -18.45 2.27
CA SER A 139 4.43 -17.00 2.22
C SER A 139 4.07 -16.32 3.54
N LEU A 140 2.94 -16.69 4.15
CA LEU A 140 2.54 -16.17 5.46
C LEU A 140 3.53 -16.54 6.58
N GLN A 141 4.10 -17.74 6.55
CA GLN A 141 5.14 -18.16 7.49
C GLN A 141 6.40 -17.31 7.33
N SER A 142 6.86 -17.07 6.10
CA SER A 142 7.99 -16.17 5.84
C SER A 142 7.71 -14.74 6.32
N LEU A 143 6.48 -14.24 6.13
CA LEU A 143 6.09 -12.93 6.63
C LEU A 143 6.07 -12.88 8.17
N ALA A 144 5.72 -13.98 8.85
CA ALA A 144 5.70 -14.04 10.31
C ALA A 144 7.10 -13.93 10.95
N GLU A 145 8.17 -14.14 10.18
CA GLU A 145 9.55 -13.92 10.63
C GLU A 145 9.92 -12.43 10.64
N LEU A 146 9.15 -11.58 9.95
CA LEU A 146 9.44 -10.15 9.83
C LEU A 146 8.90 -9.35 11.03
N PRO A 147 9.57 -8.24 11.39
CA PRO A 147 9.08 -7.35 12.45
C PRO A 147 7.69 -6.77 12.14
N LEU A 148 6.70 -7.13 12.96
CA LEU A 148 5.35 -6.58 12.90
C LEU A 148 5.33 -5.12 13.35
N LEU A 149 4.66 -4.26 12.59
CA LEU A 149 4.42 -2.85 12.90
C LEU A 149 2.97 -2.59 13.34
N GLU A 150 2.02 -3.23 12.66
CA GLU A 150 0.60 -3.05 12.89
C GLU A 150 -0.18 -4.34 12.55
N GLY A 151 -1.32 -4.54 13.21
CA GLY A 151 -2.22 -5.66 12.95
C GLY A 151 -1.72 -6.95 13.55
N ALA A 152 -2.10 -8.08 12.96
CA ALA A 152 -1.63 -9.40 13.36
C ALA A 152 -1.71 -10.35 12.16
N LEU A 153 -0.70 -11.21 12.01
CA LEU A 153 -0.74 -12.33 11.07
C LEU A 153 -1.35 -13.60 11.69
N ASN A 154 -1.37 -13.68 13.04
CA ASN A 154 -1.84 -14.84 13.77
C ASN A 154 -3.35 -14.77 13.98
N GLY A 155 -4.11 -15.69 13.37
CA GLY A 155 -5.56 -15.81 13.51
C GLY A 155 -6.39 -15.19 12.38
N LEU A 156 -5.76 -14.87 11.24
CA LEU A 156 -6.44 -14.53 9.98
C LEU A 156 -6.85 -15.79 9.21
#